data_AF-A0A534GIP5-F1
#
_entry.id   AF-A0A534GIP5-F1
#
_cell.length_a   1.000
_cell.length_b   1.000
_cell.length_c   1.000
_cell.angle_alpha   90.00
_cell.angle_beta   90.00
_cell.angle_gamma   90.00
#
_symmetry.space_group_name_H-M   'P 1'
#
loop_
_entity.id
_entity.type
_entity.pdbx_description
1 polymer ?
#
loop_
_entity_poly.entity_id
_entity_poly.type
_entity_poly.pdbx_seq_one_letter_code
_entity_poly.pdbx_strand_id
1 'polypeptide(L)'
;MRIRSTLSTLLAAVLLAGVANAAHAQAREQGRLLIASEVLEEIRDSRDQSIPERLLQRAYAIAVIPDLTKVAFFAGGRRGHGVLVVRDKQGRFSNPVLITLT
;
A
#
# COMPACT_ATOMS: atom_id res chain seq x y z
N MET A 1 5.27 -47.75 9.34
CA MET A 1 5.17 -46.60 10.28
C MET A 1 5.94 -45.37 9.82
N ARG A 2 7.15 -45.49 9.24
CA ARG A 2 7.98 -44.36 8.76
C ARG A 2 7.41 -43.55 7.57
N ILE A 3 6.60 -44.16 6.71
CA ILE A 3 5.96 -43.46 5.57
C ILE A 3 4.82 -42.52 6.02
N ARG A 4 4.09 -42.90 7.07
CA ARG A 4 3.00 -42.05 7.60
C ARG A 4 3.58 -40.83 8.34
N SER A 5 4.71 -41.00 9.04
CA SER A 5 5.38 -39.89 9.74
C SER A 5 6.05 -38.90 8.79
N THR A 6 6.64 -39.38 7.69
CA THR A 6 7.25 -38.51 6.66
C THR A 6 6.20 -37.72 5.88
N LEU A 7 5.03 -38.32 5.60
CA LEU A 7 3.92 -37.63 4.96
C LEU A 7 3.35 -36.51 5.86
N SER A 8 3.22 -36.77 7.17
CA SER A 8 2.76 -35.74 8.13
C SER A 8 3.76 -34.60 8.30
N THR A 9 5.07 -34.85 8.28
CA THR A 9 6.07 -33.78 8.39
C THR A 9 6.13 -32.92 7.14
N LEU A 10 5.96 -33.50 5.95
CA LEU A 10 5.87 -32.75 4.70
C LEU A 10 4.62 -31.86 4.66
N LEU A 11 3.47 -32.38 5.09
CA LEU A 11 2.24 -31.59 5.16
C LEU A 11 2.38 -30.40 6.12
N ALA A 12 2.98 -30.62 7.30
CA ALA A 12 3.24 -29.55 8.26
C ALA A 12 4.20 -28.48 7.70
N ALA A 13 5.24 -28.88 6.98
CA ALA A 13 6.18 -27.94 6.35
C ALA A 13 5.52 -27.08 5.27
N VAL A 14 4.62 -27.64 4.46
CA VAL A 14 3.85 -26.89 3.45
C VAL A 14 2.89 -25.89 4.10
N LEU A 15 2.21 -26.28 5.17
CA LEU A 15 1.34 -25.38 5.93
C LEU A 15 2.13 -24.22 6.58
N LEU A 16 3.32 -24.51 7.13
CA LEU A 16 4.23 -23.51 7.70
C LEU A 16 4.78 -22.53 6.65
N ALA A 17 5.08 -23.02 5.44
CA ALA A 17 5.49 -22.15 4.33
C ALA A 17 4.36 -21.22 3.86
N GLY A 18 3.11 -21.69 3.87
CA GLY A 18 1.94 -20.89 3.52
C GLY A 18 1.70 -19.71 4.46
N VAL A 19 1.80 -19.94 5.78
CA VAL A 19 1.61 -18.87 6.78
C VAL A 19 2.70 -17.80 6.73
N ALA A 20 3.94 -18.19 6.42
CA ALA A 20 5.05 -17.24 6.26
C ALA A 20 4.79 -16.25 5.12
N ASN A 21 4.25 -16.71 3.99
CA ASN A 21 3.94 -15.83 2.86
C ASN A 21 2.81 -14.84 3.18
N ALA A 22 1.77 -15.28 3.88
CA ALA A 22 0.67 -14.40 4.29
C ALA A 22 1.14 -13.27 5.23
N ALA A 23 2.00 -13.60 6.20
CA ALA A 23 2.57 -12.61 7.12
C ALA A 23 3.44 -11.57 6.38
N HIS A 24 4.25 -12.00 5.39
CA HIS A 24 5.08 -11.09 4.61
C HIS A 24 4.29 -10.19 3.65
N ALA A 25 3.14 -10.66 3.14
CA ALA A 25 2.24 -9.82 2.35
C ALA A 25 1.65 -8.71 3.21
N GLN A 26 1.11 -9.06 4.38
CA GLN A 26 0.55 -8.10 5.33
C GLN A 26 1.58 -7.05 5.78
N ALA A 27 2.83 -7.46 6.06
CA ALA A 27 3.90 -6.53 6.46
C ALA A 27 4.22 -5.50 5.37
N ARG A 28 4.22 -5.89 4.09
CA ARG A 28 4.44 -4.95 2.97
C ARG A 28 3.30 -3.95 2.81
N GLU A 29 2.06 -4.40 3.01
CA GLU A 29 0.89 -3.52 2.94
C GLU A 29 0.91 -2.48 4.06
N GLN A 30 1.21 -2.92 5.29
CA GLN A 30 1.38 -2.03 6.44
C GLN A 30 2.52 -1.04 6.23
N GLY A 31 3.68 -1.51 5.75
CA GLY A 31 4.80 -0.63 5.43
C GLY A 31 4.43 0.45 4.42
N ARG A 32 3.64 0.12 3.40
CA ARG A 32 3.16 1.10 2.41
C ARG A 32 2.22 2.13 3.00
N LEU A 33 1.34 1.74 3.92
CA LEU A 33 0.48 2.67 4.65
C LEU A 33 1.30 3.66 5.49
N LEU A 34 2.33 3.17 6.19
CA LEU A 34 3.22 4.01 7.00
C LEU A 34 3.98 5.01 6.14
N ILE A 35 4.61 4.55 5.06
CA ILE A 35 5.35 5.42 4.13
C ILE A 35 4.42 6.46 3.49
N ALA A 36 3.21 6.06 3.09
CA ALA A 36 2.25 7.01 2.52
C ALA A 36 1.82 8.09 3.52
N SER A 37 1.64 7.75 4.79
CA SER A 37 1.34 8.72 5.84
C SER A 37 2.51 9.67 6.10
N GLU A 38 3.73 9.13 6.19
CA GLU A 38 4.96 9.91 6.40
C GLU A 38 5.19 10.91 5.26
N VAL A 39 5.07 10.48 4.01
CA VAL A 39 5.18 11.36 2.84
C VAL A 39 4.10 12.43 2.83
N LEU A 40 2.87 12.10 3.25
CA LEU A 40 1.79 13.09 3.33
C LEU A 40 2.07 14.16 4.40
N GLU A 41 2.59 13.76 5.56
CA GLU A 41 3.00 14.68 6.63
C GLU A 41 4.18 15.56 6.18
N GLU A 42 5.20 14.97 5.54
CA GLU A 42 6.35 15.70 5.01
C GLU A 42 5.94 16.77 3.99
N ILE A 43 5.06 16.41 3.04
CA ILE A 43 4.55 17.37 2.04
C ILE A 43 3.71 18.46 2.72
N ARG A 44 2.90 18.10 3.72
CA ARG A 44 2.06 19.06 4.44
C ARG A 44 2.90 20.09 5.19
N ASP A 45 4.02 19.68 5.78
CA ASP A 45 4.90 20.54 6.57
C ASP A 45 5.92 21.31 5.71
N SER A 46 6.12 20.89 4.46
CA SER A 46 7.00 21.56 3.50
C SER A 46 6.47 22.93 3.09
N ARG A 47 7.25 24.00 3.28
CA ARG A 47 6.81 25.38 2.93
C ARG A 47 6.53 25.57 1.44
N ASP A 48 7.37 25.00 0.58
CA ASP A 48 7.31 25.24 -0.87
C ASP A 48 6.33 24.31 -1.60
N GLN A 49 5.97 23.18 -0.97
CA GLN A 49 5.14 22.13 -1.56
C GLN A 49 3.87 21.83 -0.74
N SER A 50 3.59 22.64 0.29
CA SER A 50 2.40 22.46 1.14
C SER A 50 1.13 22.41 0.32
N ILE A 51 0.28 21.44 0.64
CA ILE A 51 -1.02 21.29 0.00
C ILE A 51 -1.95 22.38 0.57
N PRO A 52 -2.51 23.27 -0.27
CA PRO A 52 -3.45 24.28 0.21
C PRO A 52 -4.64 23.65 0.93
N GLU A 53 -4.93 24.10 2.15
CA GLU A 53 -5.99 23.55 3.00
C GLU A 53 -7.36 23.53 2.31
N ARG A 54 -7.65 24.55 1.48
CA ARG A 54 -8.91 24.61 0.71
C ARG A 54 -9.04 23.46 -0.30
N LEU A 55 -7.94 22.93 -0.83
CA LEU A 55 -7.98 21.78 -1.73
C LEU A 55 -8.23 20.49 -0.96
N LEU A 56 -7.59 20.31 0.21
CA LEU A 56 -7.83 19.16 1.09
C LEU A 56 -9.29 19.12 1.56
N GLN A 57 -9.85 20.26 1.95
CA GLN A 57 -11.25 20.38 2.38
C GLN A 57 -12.25 20.03 1.27
N ARG A 58 -11.93 20.36 0.02
CA ARG A 58 -12.79 20.11 -1.15
C ARG A 58 -12.53 18.76 -1.82
N ALA A 59 -11.46 18.05 -1.44
CA ALA A 59 -11.11 16.78 -2.03
C ALA A 59 -12.16 15.71 -1.72
N TYR A 60 -12.68 15.08 -2.77
CA TYR A 60 -13.55 13.90 -2.68
C TYR A 60 -12.77 12.64 -2.31
N ALA A 61 -11.51 12.58 -2.69
CA ALA A 61 -10.60 11.50 -2.34
C ALA A 61 -9.15 12.02 -2.39
N ILE A 62 -8.26 11.38 -1.65
CA ILE A 62 -6.83 11.65 -1.65
C ILE A 62 -6.10 10.35 -1.95
N ALA A 63 -5.25 10.37 -2.97
CA ALA A 63 -4.40 9.25 -3.35
C ALA A 63 -2.93 9.63 -3.12
N VAL A 64 -2.22 8.85 -2.29
CA VAL A 64 -0.79 9.03 -2.02
C VAL A 64 -0.04 7.87 -2.65
N ILE A 65 0.85 8.15 -3.60
CA ILE A 65 1.63 7.16 -4.35
C ILE A 65 3.11 7.51 -4.20
N PRO A 66 3.79 7.02 -3.14
CA PRO A 66 5.18 7.37 -2.86
C PRO A 66 6.13 6.83 -3.94
N ASP A 67 5.92 5.58 -4.38
CA ASP A 67 6.81 4.90 -5.32
C ASP A 67 6.23 4.92 -6.73
N LEU A 68 6.45 6.01 -7.48
CA LEU A 68 6.02 6.09 -8.88
C LEU A 68 7.20 6.01 -9.85
N THR A 69 7.35 4.86 -10.51
CA THR A 69 8.38 4.64 -11.53
C THR A 69 7.85 5.04 -12.91
N LYS A 70 8.59 5.92 -13.60
CA LYS A 70 8.31 6.34 -14.98
C LYS A 70 9.33 5.71 -15.93
N VAL A 71 8.87 4.95 -16.92
CA VAL A 71 9.71 4.35 -17.97
C VAL A 71 9.44 5.08 -19.29
N ALA A 72 10.34 5.97 -19.69
CA ALA A 72 10.09 6.92 -20.79
C ALA A 72 11.01 6.79 -22.02
N PHE A 73 11.84 5.73 -22.10
CA PHE A 73 12.83 5.63 -23.17
C PHE A 73 12.23 5.25 -24.55
N PHE A 74 11.19 4.40 -24.58
CA PHE A 74 10.48 4.05 -25.84
C PHE A 74 8.95 3.94 -25.69
N ALA A 75 8.43 3.44 -24.57
CA ALA A 75 7.01 3.05 -24.44
C ALA A 75 6.18 3.87 -23.43
N GLY A 76 6.76 4.85 -22.74
CA GLY A 76 6.01 5.81 -21.90
C GLY A 76 5.09 5.20 -20.83
N GLY A 77 5.58 4.32 -19.96
CA GLY A 77 4.80 3.69 -18.88
C GLY A 77 4.98 4.36 -17.51
N ARG A 78 3.97 4.28 -16.63
CA ARG A 78 4.05 4.72 -15.23
C ARG A 78 3.51 3.63 -14.32
N ARG A 79 4.35 3.08 -13.44
CA ARG A 79 3.92 2.06 -12.47
C ARG A 79 4.19 2.54 -11.07
N GLY A 80 3.19 2.45 -10.20
CA GLY A 80 3.36 2.76 -8.80
C GLY A 80 2.33 2.09 -7.90
N HIS A 81 2.64 2.08 -6.62
CA HIS A 81 1.74 1.56 -5.58
C HIS A 81 1.49 2.65 -4.56
N GLY A 82 0.26 2.71 -4.05
CA GLY A 82 -0.13 3.77 -3.14
C GLY A 82 -1.36 3.43 -2.31
N VAL A 83 -1.89 4.47 -1.68
CA VAL A 83 -3.00 4.41 -0.75
C VAL A 83 -4.03 5.46 -1.16
N LEU A 84 -5.31 5.08 -1.15
CA LEU A 84 -6.45 5.93 -1.45
C LEU A 84 -7.35 6.02 -0.21
N VAL A 85 -7.73 7.24 0.15
CA VAL A 85 -8.82 7.52 1.10
C VAL A 85 -9.92 8.28 0.40
N VAL A 86 -11.17 7.86 0.59
CA VAL A 86 -12.34 8.49 -0.04
C VAL A 86 -13.18 9.17 1.02
N ARG A 87 -13.68 10.37 0.72
CA ARG A 87 -14.56 11.11 1.61
C ARG A 87 -15.99 10.61 1.47
N ASP A 88 -16.59 10.22 2.59
CA ASP A 88 -17.99 9.80 2.64
C ASP A 88 -18.95 11.00 2.49
N LYS A 89 -20.25 10.72 2.36
CA LYS A 89 -21.30 11.76 2.26
C LYS A 89 -21.39 12.66 3.50
N GLN A 90 -20.78 12.23 4.62
CA GLN A 90 -20.76 12.94 5.91
C GLN A 90 -19.48 13.76 6.06
N GLY A 91 -18.62 13.78 5.04
CA GLY A 91 -17.40 14.56 5.02
C GLY A 91 -16.21 13.90 5.72
N ARG A 92 -16.30 12.64 6.15
CA ARG A 92 -15.18 11.92 6.80
C ARG A 92 -14.42 11.08 5.79
N PHE A 93 -13.11 10.96 5.97
CA PHE A 93 -12.32 10.01 5.19
C PHE A 93 -12.58 8.57 5.64
N SER A 94 -12.76 7.68 4.67
CA SER A 94 -12.89 6.24 4.88
C SER A 94 -11.57 5.61 5.30
N ASN A 95 -11.63 4.33 5.66
CA ASN A 95 -10.43 3.52 5.81
C ASN A 95 -9.60 3.55 4.51
N PRO A 96 -8.26 3.54 4.62
CA PRO A 96 -7.37 3.54 3.48
C PRO A 96 -7.48 2.24 2.69
N VAL A 97 -7.41 2.35 1.36
CA VAL A 97 -7.40 1.22 0.43
C VAL A 97 -6.11 1.26 -0.38
N LEU A 98 -5.48 0.09 -0.55
CA LEU A 98 -4.28 -0.01 -1.38
C LEU A 98 -4.64 0.05 -2.86
N ILE A 99 -3.94 0.90 -3.60
CA ILE A 99 -4.11 1.09 -5.04
C ILE A 99 -2.82 0.85 -5.81
N THR A 100 -2.99 0.57 -7.10
CA THR A 100 -1.92 0.39 -8.06
C THR A 100 -2.19 1.32 -9.24
N LEU A 101 -1.21 2.16 -9.57
CA LEU A 101 -1.21 2.97 -10.78
C LEU A 101 -0.36 2.27 -11.84
N THR A 102 -0.88 2.10 -13.06
CA THR A 102 -0.27 1.39 -14.20
C THR A 102 -0.35 2.24 -15.46
#